data_AF-A0A4R0YDH0-F1
#
_entry.id   AF-A0A4R0YDH0-F1
#
_cell.length_a   1.000
_cell.length_b   1.000
_cell.length_c   1.000
_cell.angle_alpha   90.00
_cell.angle_beta   90.00
_cell.angle_gamma   90.00
#
_symmetry.space_group_name_H-M   'P 1'
#
loop_
_entity.id
_entity.type
_entity.pdbx_description
1 polymer ?
#
loop_
_entity_poly.entity_id
_entity_poly.type
_entity_poly.pdbx_seq_one_letter_code
_entity_poly.pdbx_strand_id
1 'polypeptide(L)'
;MPVITDPPPPDVVADLAVLRAALDDRIPKRKPDNLLIATWNLRAFGSLTRKWHSGPDDSPRRDLHSALAIAEVLRRFDVIAIQEVKADLRALRDVLKLLGPQWAFAMTDVTYGQAGNAERLAYLFDTERVRLSGLACELVVPDDLDTPFSSAANAFQRQFVRTPYAVSFLAGTKTFVLVTLHVIYGDQSAKRKDELLAIARWLRAWAEQEDDFGHNLICLGDFNIDREGDPLYEAFVSTGLTPAPDHKGLPRTVFGGSRNTNFFDQVAWFETVRKKPYLTLEYRTGGNFDFRGVTMPELTVQQLSYRISDHFPLWVEFGR
;
A
#
# COMPACT_ATOMS: atom_id res chain seq x y z
N MET A 1 7.60 -0.29 31.74
CA MET A 1 6.67 0.25 30.72
C MET A 1 5.95 -0.94 30.08
N PRO A 2 4.66 -0.83 29.75
CA PRO A 2 3.94 -1.92 29.10
C PRO A 2 4.58 -2.29 27.76
N VAL A 3 4.48 -3.56 27.40
CA VAL A 3 4.88 -4.10 26.09
C VAL A 3 3.65 -4.51 25.28
N ILE A 4 3.83 -4.70 23.97
CA ILE A 4 2.71 -4.93 23.04
C ILE A 4 1.90 -6.20 23.33
N THR A 5 2.50 -7.17 24.04
CA THR A 5 1.88 -8.45 24.42
C THR A 5 1.22 -8.42 25.79
N ASP A 6 1.32 -7.33 26.53
CA ASP A 6 0.62 -7.20 27.81
C ASP A 6 -0.90 -7.10 27.56
N PRO A 7 -1.75 -7.56 28.49
CA PRO A 7 -3.19 -7.38 28.39
C PRO A 7 -3.56 -5.89 28.25
N PRO A 8 -4.29 -5.48 27.20
CA PRO A 8 -4.74 -4.10 27.07
C PRO A 8 -5.78 -3.73 28.13
N PRO A 9 -5.89 -2.46 28.51
CA PRO A 9 -6.89 -2.00 29.46
C PRO A 9 -8.32 -2.15 28.89
N PRO A 10 -9.37 -2.18 29.73
CA PRO A 10 -10.73 -2.51 29.30
C PRO A 10 -11.32 -1.62 28.21
N ASP A 11 -10.98 -0.34 28.21
CA ASP A 11 -11.40 0.63 27.20
C ASP A 11 -10.77 0.35 25.83
N VAL A 12 -9.48 0.00 25.79
CA VAL A 12 -8.81 -0.45 24.55
C VAL A 12 -9.43 -1.76 24.04
N VAL A 13 -9.76 -2.70 24.94
CA VAL A 13 -10.45 -3.94 24.55
C VAL A 13 -11.81 -3.64 23.92
N ALA A 14 -12.58 -2.74 24.51
CA ALA A 14 -13.90 -2.34 24.00
C ALA A 14 -13.80 -1.67 22.63
N ASP A 15 -12.85 -0.74 22.45
CA ASP A 15 -12.60 -0.09 21.16
C ASP A 15 -12.20 -1.09 20.06
N LEU A 16 -11.30 -2.03 20.37
CA LEU A 16 -10.89 -3.07 19.43
C LEU A 16 -12.05 -4.02 19.06
N ALA A 17 -13.00 -4.26 19.98
CA ALA A 17 -14.19 -5.05 19.66
C ALA A 17 -15.08 -4.33 18.63
N VAL A 18 -15.26 -3.01 18.77
CA VAL A 18 -15.99 -2.18 17.78
C VAL A 18 -15.26 -2.18 16.44
N LEU A 19 -13.94 -1.97 16.45
CA LEU A 19 -13.11 -2.01 15.24
C LEU A 19 -13.22 -3.37 14.52
N ARG A 20 -13.13 -4.48 15.26
CA ARG A 20 -13.26 -5.83 14.70
C ARG A 20 -14.62 -6.05 14.06
N ALA A 21 -15.71 -5.63 14.73
CA ALA A 21 -17.06 -5.75 14.18
C ALA A 21 -17.23 -4.94 12.89
N ALA A 22 -16.70 -3.71 12.84
CA ALA A 22 -16.74 -2.89 11.63
C ALA A 22 -15.90 -3.49 10.49
N LEU A 23 -14.75 -4.08 10.79
CA LEU A 23 -13.93 -4.78 9.80
C LEU A 23 -14.62 -6.05 9.29
N ASP A 24 -15.31 -6.80 10.15
CA ASP A 24 -16.07 -8.00 9.78
C ASP A 24 -17.27 -7.68 8.86
N ASP A 25 -17.86 -6.50 9.02
CA ASP A 25 -18.98 -5.99 8.23
C ASP A 25 -18.54 -5.44 6.87
N ARG A 26 -17.41 -4.72 6.83
CA ARG A 26 -17.01 -3.92 5.65
C ARG A 26 -15.95 -4.57 4.76
N ILE A 27 -15.23 -5.58 5.26
CA ILE A 27 -14.19 -6.27 4.49
C ILE A 27 -14.59 -7.74 4.34
N PRO A 28 -14.55 -8.32 3.12
CA PRO A 28 -14.80 -9.74 2.92
C PRO A 28 -13.92 -10.61 3.83
N LYS A 29 -14.49 -11.69 4.34
CA LYS A 29 -13.71 -12.66 5.12
C LYS A 29 -12.74 -13.42 4.20
N ARG A 30 -11.55 -13.73 4.73
CA ARG A 30 -10.63 -14.68 4.08
C ARG A 30 -11.29 -16.05 3.97
N LYS A 31 -11.33 -16.59 2.76
CA LYS A 31 -11.91 -17.89 2.39
C LYS A 31 -10.90 -18.69 1.56
N PRO A 32 -11.00 -20.02 1.51
CA PRO A 32 -10.07 -20.83 0.72
C PRO A 32 -9.98 -20.43 -0.76
N ASP A 33 -11.08 -19.93 -1.32
CA ASP A 33 -11.27 -19.60 -2.75
C ASP A 33 -11.07 -18.11 -3.09
N ASN A 34 -10.68 -17.28 -2.13
CA ASN A 34 -10.41 -15.86 -2.38
C ASN A 34 -8.97 -15.47 -2.04
N LEU A 35 -8.58 -14.29 -2.52
CA LEU A 35 -7.32 -13.62 -2.26
C LEU A 35 -7.61 -12.14 -1.98
N LEU A 36 -7.23 -11.66 -0.79
CA LEU A 36 -7.39 -10.27 -0.38
C LEU A 36 -6.05 -9.54 -0.44
N ILE A 37 -5.94 -8.57 -1.35
CA ILE A 37 -4.74 -7.75 -1.55
C ILE A 37 -5.04 -6.32 -1.14
N ALA A 38 -4.12 -5.70 -0.40
CA ALA A 38 -4.27 -4.31 0.03
C ALA A 38 -3.03 -3.45 -0.19
N THR A 39 -3.22 -2.14 -0.11
CA THR A 39 -2.17 -1.14 0.06
C THR A 39 -2.56 -0.15 1.13
N TRP A 40 -1.58 0.33 1.90
CA TRP A 40 -1.81 1.32 2.94
C TRP A 40 -0.57 2.17 3.20
N ASN A 41 -0.64 3.47 2.88
CA ASN A 41 0.32 4.43 3.40
C ASN A 41 0.10 4.54 4.92
N LEU A 42 1.05 4.06 5.71
CA LEU A 42 1.04 4.19 7.17
C LEU A 42 1.94 5.34 7.58
N ARG A 43 1.32 6.50 7.83
CA ARG A 43 2.00 7.76 8.14
C ARG A 43 3.17 7.59 9.09
N ALA A 44 4.39 7.86 8.63
CA ALA A 44 5.62 7.75 9.39
C ALA A 44 5.68 6.49 10.29
N PHE A 45 5.48 5.31 9.70
CA PHE A 45 5.45 4.02 10.42
C PHE A 45 6.84 3.60 10.90
N GLY A 46 7.27 4.21 12.01
CA GLY A 46 8.57 4.01 12.62
C GLY A 46 8.49 3.55 14.06
N SER A 47 8.76 4.48 14.99
CA SER A 47 8.68 4.20 16.42
C SER A 47 7.25 4.28 16.98
N LEU A 48 7.09 3.89 18.24
CA LEU A 48 5.88 4.10 19.05
C LEU A 48 6.23 4.43 20.50
N THR A 49 5.28 5.05 21.19
CA THR A 49 5.31 5.33 22.64
C THR A 49 4.84 4.09 23.41
N ARG A 50 5.63 3.64 24.40
CA ARG A 50 5.32 2.47 25.25
C ARG A 50 4.31 2.81 26.35
N LYS A 51 3.13 3.27 25.95
CA LYS A 51 1.95 3.54 26.78
C LYS A 51 0.72 2.97 26.07
N TRP A 52 -0.36 2.73 26.81
CA TRP A 52 -1.64 2.38 26.19
C TRP A 52 -2.30 3.59 25.53
N HIS A 53 -2.15 4.77 26.13
CA HIS A 53 -2.64 6.05 25.62
C HIS A 53 -1.51 7.08 25.67
N SER A 54 -1.03 7.56 24.53
CA SER A 54 -0.09 8.70 24.56
C SER A 54 -0.82 10.00 24.93
N GLY A 55 -0.18 10.83 25.75
CA GLY A 55 -0.62 12.18 26.10
C GLY A 55 -0.13 13.27 25.13
N PRO A 56 -0.43 14.55 25.41
CA PRO A 56 -0.08 15.69 24.56
C PRO A 56 1.42 16.01 24.48
N ASP A 57 2.25 15.46 25.36
CA ASP A 57 3.71 15.66 25.34
C ASP A 57 4.48 14.46 24.79
N ASP A 58 3.80 13.35 24.50
CA ASP A 58 4.44 12.13 24.00
C ASP A 58 4.78 12.22 22.51
N SER A 59 5.99 11.79 22.15
CA SER A 59 6.45 11.67 20.77
C SER A 59 7.23 10.35 20.59
N PRO A 60 6.91 9.53 19.58
CA PRO A 60 5.82 9.71 18.61
C PRO A 60 4.43 9.54 19.24
N ARG A 61 3.39 10.07 18.57
CA ARG A 61 2.00 9.98 19.05
C ARG A 61 1.44 8.56 19.05
N ARG A 62 1.85 7.73 18.09
CA ARG A 62 1.46 6.31 18.01
C ARG A 62 1.82 5.58 19.30
N ASP A 63 0.85 4.90 19.90
CA ASP A 63 0.96 4.11 21.12
C ASP A 63 0.66 2.62 20.88
N LEU A 64 0.59 1.84 21.96
CA LEU A 64 0.24 0.42 21.92
C LEU A 64 -1.22 0.19 21.47
N HIS A 65 -2.18 1.06 21.82
CA HIS A 65 -3.56 0.97 21.30
C HIS A 65 -3.59 1.17 19.78
N SER A 66 -2.86 2.17 19.29
CA SER A 66 -2.68 2.40 17.85
C SER A 66 -2.08 1.19 17.13
N ALA A 67 -1.04 0.57 17.71
CA ALA A 67 -0.42 -0.62 17.12
C ALA A 67 -1.38 -1.83 17.10
N LEU A 68 -2.21 -2.00 18.14
CA LEU A 68 -3.27 -3.02 18.14
C LEU A 68 -4.30 -2.76 17.04
N ALA A 69 -4.79 -1.53 16.90
CA ALA A 69 -5.75 -1.17 15.86
C ALA A 69 -5.19 -1.40 14.44
N ILE A 70 -3.94 -0.99 14.18
CA ILE A 70 -3.24 -1.25 12.92
C ILE A 70 -3.16 -2.77 12.66
N ALA A 71 -2.81 -3.57 13.67
CA ALA A 71 -2.74 -5.03 13.52
C ALA A 71 -4.12 -5.68 13.24
N GLU A 72 -5.22 -5.12 13.74
CA GLU A 72 -6.59 -5.58 13.41
C GLU A 72 -6.96 -5.31 11.94
N VAL A 73 -6.48 -4.22 11.36
CA VAL A 73 -6.68 -3.89 9.94
C VAL A 73 -5.80 -4.79 9.07
N LEU A 74 -4.51 -4.89 9.38
CA LEU A 74 -3.54 -5.65 8.57
C LEU A 74 -3.94 -7.13 8.44
N ARG A 75 -4.41 -7.76 9.53
CA ARG A 75 -4.79 -9.19 9.54
C ARG A 75 -5.96 -9.57 8.64
N ARG A 76 -6.65 -8.58 8.05
CA ARG A 76 -7.77 -8.82 7.14
C ARG A 76 -7.33 -9.26 5.76
N PHE A 77 -6.09 -8.96 5.39
CA PHE A 77 -5.58 -9.19 4.05
C PHE A 77 -4.62 -10.39 4.02
N ASP A 78 -4.43 -10.96 2.83
CA ASP A 78 -3.46 -12.04 2.61
C ASP A 78 -2.07 -11.47 2.32
N VAL A 79 -2.03 -10.34 1.64
CA VAL A 79 -0.84 -9.53 1.39
C VAL A 79 -1.21 -8.05 1.38
N ILE A 80 -0.38 -7.22 1.99
CA ILE A 80 -0.56 -5.78 2.01
C ILE A 80 0.76 -5.06 1.76
N ALA A 81 0.74 -4.10 0.83
CA ALA A 81 1.84 -3.15 0.68
C ALA A 81 1.70 -2.01 1.69
N ILE A 82 2.80 -1.66 2.33
CA ILE A 82 2.88 -0.60 3.32
C ILE A 82 3.92 0.42 2.84
N GLN A 83 3.48 1.66 2.67
CA GLN A 83 4.37 2.79 2.42
C GLN A 83 4.73 3.49 3.74
N GLU A 84 5.78 4.33 3.70
CA GLU A 84 6.28 5.11 4.84
C GLU A 84 6.84 4.30 6.04
N VAL A 85 7.29 3.07 5.82
CA VAL A 85 8.00 2.31 6.86
C VAL A 85 9.36 2.97 7.14
N LYS A 86 9.59 3.47 8.36
CA LYS A 86 10.78 4.28 8.66
C LYS A 86 12.03 3.44 8.94
N ALA A 87 13.17 4.12 9.07
CA ALA A 87 14.43 3.53 9.55
C ALA A 87 14.28 2.76 10.88
N ASP A 88 13.60 3.35 11.86
CA ASP A 88 13.26 2.70 13.13
C ASP A 88 12.09 1.74 12.94
N LEU A 89 12.34 0.44 13.05
CA LEU A 89 11.33 -0.61 12.83
C LEU A 89 10.55 -1.00 14.09
N ARG A 90 10.60 -0.22 15.19
CA ARG A 90 9.99 -0.61 16.47
C ARG A 90 8.49 -0.92 16.35
N ALA A 91 7.70 -0.04 15.74
CA ALA A 91 6.26 -0.26 15.60
C ALA A 91 5.96 -1.46 14.69
N LEU A 92 6.68 -1.60 13.56
CA LEU A 92 6.56 -2.76 12.68
C LEU A 92 6.83 -4.07 13.43
N ARG A 93 7.92 -4.14 14.21
CA ARG A 93 8.26 -5.34 14.99
C ARG A 93 7.21 -5.68 16.03
N ASP A 94 6.58 -4.68 16.64
CA ASP A 94 5.50 -4.90 17.61
C ASP A 94 4.23 -5.38 16.93
N VAL A 95 3.87 -4.80 15.79
CA VAL A 95 2.74 -5.24 14.97
C VAL A 95 2.94 -6.68 14.48
N LEU A 96 4.14 -7.04 13.99
CA LEU A 96 4.43 -8.42 13.57
C LEU A 96 4.28 -9.43 14.72
N LYS A 97 4.67 -9.07 15.95
CA LYS A 97 4.41 -9.93 17.13
C LYS A 97 2.92 -10.16 17.38
N LEU A 98 2.08 -9.14 17.15
CA LEU A 98 0.63 -9.24 17.29
C LEU A 98 -0.02 -10.05 16.18
N LEU A 99 0.49 -9.93 14.94
CA LEU A 99 0.00 -10.68 13.79
C LEU A 99 0.32 -12.18 13.91
N GLY A 100 1.47 -12.51 14.49
CA GLY A 100 1.87 -13.88 14.81
C GLY A 100 2.96 -14.43 13.88
N PRO A 101 3.50 -15.61 14.19
CA PRO A 101 4.68 -16.19 13.52
C PRO A 101 4.45 -16.58 12.06
N GLN A 102 3.19 -16.70 11.63
CA GLN A 102 2.80 -16.99 10.25
C GLN A 102 2.91 -15.78 9.32
N TRP A 103 3.04 -14.56 9.87
CA TRP A 103 3.24 -13.36 9.06
C TRP A 103 4.70 -13.16 8.71
N ALA A 104 4.97 -13.01 7.42
CA ALA A 104 6.27 -12.67 6.88
C ALA A 104 6.23 -11.29 6.22
N PHE A 105 7.42 -10.77 5.90
CA PHE A 105 7.55 -9.49 5.23
C PHE A 105 8.72 -9.48 4.23
N ALA A 106 8.62 -8.64 3.21
CA ALA A 106 9.69 -8.30 2.28
C ALA A 106 9.73 -6.77 2.15
N MET A 107 10.90 -6.14 2.19
CA MET A 107 11.00 -4.68 2.13
C MET A 107 12.27 -4.22 1.42
N THR A 108 12.24 -3.01 0.87
CA THR A 108 13.43 -2.31 0.40
C THR A 108 14.32 -1.89 1.57
N ASP A 109 15.56 -1.48 1.30
CA ASP A 109 16.28 -0.67 2.29
C ASP A 109 15.77 0.78 2.29
N VAL A 110 16.23 1.58 3.25
CA VAL A 110 15.92 3.02 3.28
C VAL A 110 16.60 3.72 2.11
N THR A 111 15.84 4.49 1.35
CA THR A 111 16.44 5.38 0.34
C THR A 111 17.36 6.38 1.05
N TYR A 112 18.62 6.41 0.61
CA TYR A 112 19.61 7.35 1.12
C TYR A 112 19.31 8.80 0.67
N GLY A 113 19.61 9.76 1.53
CA GLY A 113 19.41 11.20 1.26
C GLY A 113 18.09 11.75 1.81
N GLN A 114 18.04 13.09 1.94
CA GLN A 114 16.90 13.79 2.57
C GLN A 114 15.58 13.54 1.83
N ALA A 115 15.63 13.44 0.50
CA ALA A 115 14.44 13.23 -0.32
C ALA A 115 13.73 11.90 -0.01
N GLY A 116 14.49 10.84 0.32
CA GLY A 116 13.95 9.51 0.65
C GLY A 116 13.27 9.43 2.02
N ASN A 117 13.36 10.49 2.83
CA ASN A 117 12.77 10.62 4.17
C ASN A 117 13.08 9.43 5.12
N ALA A 118 14.13 8.65 4.87
CA ALA A 118 14.42 7.40 5.60
C ALA A 118 13.21 6.45 5.64
N GLU A 119 12.54 6.27 4.49
CA GLU A 119 11.41 5.38 4.28
C GLU A 119 11.78 4.14 3.48
N ARG A 120 11.00 3.08 3.67
CA ARG A 120 11.01 1.82 2.95
C ARG A 120 9.63 1.53 2.39
N LEU A 121 9.62 0.74 1.33
CA LEU A 121 8.43 0.07 0.83
C LEU A 121 8.45 -1.36 1.35
N ALA A 122 7.33 -1.83 1.91
CA ALA A 122 7.23 -3.15 2.49
C ALA A 122 5.99 -3.88 2.01
N TYR A 123 6.08 -5.20 1.91
CA TYR A 123 4.95 -6.12 1.86
C TYR A 123 4.91 -6.92 3.15
N LEU A 124 3.74 -6.99 3.79
CA LEU A 124 3.43 -7.95 4.84
C LEU A 124 2.46 -8.98 4.29
N PHE A 125 2.65 -10.25 4.60
CA PHE A 125 1.82 -11.32 4.07
C PHE A 125 1.70 -12.52 5.00
N ASP A 126 0.55 -13.18 4.95
CA ASP A 126 0.26 -14.40 5.70
C ASP A 126 0.74 -15.62 4.91
N THR A 127 1.74 -16.32 5.46
CA THR A 127 2.39 -17.46 4.81
C THR A 127 1.50 -18.70 4.66
N GLU A 128 0.39 -18.77 5.38
CA GLU A 128 -0.62 -19.82 5.19
C GLU A 128 -1.49 -19.57 3.94
N ARG A 129 -1.50 -18.33 3.44
CA ARG A 129 -2.35 -17.88 2.34
C ARG A 129 -1.58 -17.71 1.04
N VAL A 130 -0.40 -17.10 1.13
CA VAL A 130 0.48 -16.79 -0.01
C VAL A 130 1.94 -17.07 0.33
N ARG A 131 2.76 -17.39 -0.68
CA ARG A 131 4.22 -17.51 -0.54
C ARG A 131 4.94 -16.68 -1.59
N LEU A 132 6.17 -16.28 -1.33
CA LEU A 132 7.03 -15.68 -2.36
C LEU A 132 7.23 -16.67 -3.52
N SER A 133 7.13 -16.20 -4.76
CA SER A 133 7.36 -17.03 -5.94
C SER A 133 8.75 -16.86 -6.57
N GLY A 134 9.54 -15.88 -6.10
CA GLY A 134 10.98 -15.80 -6.38
C GLY A 134 11.48 -14.43 -6.86
N LEU A 135 10.61 -13.55 -7.35
CA LEU A 135 10.97 -12.20 -7.75
C LEU A 135 10.84 -11.25 -6.56
N ALA A 136 11.90 -10.48 -6.32
CA ALA A 136 11.90 -9.28 -5.49
C ALA A 136 12.90 -8.30 -6.10
N CYS A 137 12.42 -7.16 -6.60
CA CYS A 137 13.28 -6.20 -7.29
C CYS A 137 12.78 -4.76 -7.16
N GLU A 138 13.70 -3.82 -7.32
CA GLU A 138 13.39 -2.40 -7.52
C GLU A 138 13.40 -2.10 -9.02
N LEU A 139 12.45 -1.28 -9.48
CA LEU A 139 12.30 -0.96 -10.90
C LEU A 139 13.22 0.18 -11.34
N VAL A 140 14.23 -0.16 -12.12
CA VAL A 140 15.07 0.83 -12.80
C VAL A 140 14.36 1.30 -14.07
N VAL A 141 13.67 2.44 -13.99
CA VAL A 141 13.01 3.04 -15.15
C VAL A 141 13.99 3.96 -15.87
N PRO A 142 14.24 3.74 -17.18
CA PRO A 142 15.12 4.60 -17.97
C PRO A 142 14.50 6.00 -18.18
N ASP A 143 15.36 7.02 -18.28
CA ASP A 143 14.96 8.40 -18.54
C ASP A 143 14.31 8.56 -19.93
N ASP A 144 14.76 7.76 -20.91
CA ASP A 144 14.22 7.69 -22.26
C ASP A 144 14.02 6.24 -22.70
N LEU A 145 12.77 5.77 -22.60
CA LEU A 145 12.34 4.43 -23.00
C LEU A 145 12.47 4.16 -24.50
N ASP A 146 12.54 5.20 -25.33
CA ASP A 146 12.61 5.08 -26.79
C ASP A 146 14.06 4.95 -27.29
N THR A 147 15.05 5.04 -26.39
CA THR A 147 16.48 4.81 -26.71
C THR A 147 17.03 3.55 -26.06
N PRO A 148 18.07 2.92 -26.62
CA PRO A 148 18.73 1.77 -25.99
C PRO A 148 19.13 2.08 -24.55
N PHE A 149 18.97 1.10 -23.65
CA PHE A 149 19.28 1.28 -22.23
C PHE A 149 20.75 1.66 -21.97
N SER A 150 21.67 1.25 -22.85
CA SER A 150 23.09 1.60 -22.77
C SER A 150 23.42 3.00 -23.33
N SER A 151 22.42 3.77 -23.76
CA SER A 151 22.63 5.11 -24.33
C SER A 151 23.02 6.12 -23.25
N ALA A 152 23.73 7.19 -23.64
CA ALA A 152 24.04 8.28 -22.73
C ALA A 152 22.78 9.00 -22.19
N ALA A 153 21.66 8.94 -22.92
CA ALA A 153 20.37 9.46 -22.47
C ALA A 153 19.82 8.67 -21.27
N ASN A 154 20.20 7.39 -21.15
CA ASN A 154 19.82 6.50 -20.05
C ASN A 154 20.97 6.27 -19.05
N ALA A 155 21.89 7.23 -18.90
CA ALA A 155 23.02 7.12 -17.98
C ALA A 155 22.64 7.26 -16.47
N PHE A 156 21.35 7.22 -16.13
CA PHE A 156 20.82 7.31 -14.76
C PHE A 156 21.38 8.46 -13.93
N GLN A 157 21.46 9.65 -14.53
CA GLN A 157 21.89 10.85 -13.80
C GLN A 157 20.88 11.28 -12.73
N ARG A 158 19.64 10.77 -12.82
CA ARG A 158 18.57 10.89 -11.83
C ARG A 158 17.97 9.52 -11.58
N GLN A 159 17.58 9.26 -10.35
CA GLN A 159 16.79 8.09 -9.95
C GLN A 159 15.53 8.58 -9.25
N PHE A 160 14.48 7.76 -9.26
CA PHE A 160 13.34 8.02 -8.41
C PHE A 160 13.78 8.09 -6.96
N VAL A 161 13.20 9.03 -6.23
CA VAL A 161 13.48 9.17 -4.79
C VAL A 161 13.05 7.92 -4.03
N ARG A 162 12.01 7.22 -4.50
CA ARG A 162 11.66 5.88 -4.04
C ARG A 162 11.38 5.03 -5.27
N THR A 163 12.33 4.17 -5.61
CA THR A 163 12.20 3.24 -6.72
C THR A 163 10.99 2.33 -6.49
N PRO A 164 10.09 2.14 -7.47
CA PRO A 164 8.98 1.21 -7.30
C PRO A 164 9.48 -0.18 -6.92
N TYR A 165 8.81 -0.84 -5.98
CA TYR A 165 9.23 -2.13 -5.42
C TYR A 165 8.28 -3.25 -5.85
N ALA A 166 8.81 -4.23 -6.58
CA ALA A 166 8.06 -5.35 -7.11
C ALA A 166 8.41 -6.65 -6.39
N VAL A 167 7.37 -7.40 -5.98
CA VAL A 167 7.52 -8.73 -5.37
C VAL A 167 6.49 -9.68 -5.96
N SER A 168 6.93 -10.89 -6.31
CA SER A 168 6.05 -11.93 -6.81
C SER A 168 5.61 -12.91 -5.72
N PHE A 169 4.33 -13.27 -5.77
CA PHE A 169 3.67 -14.16 -4.85
C PHE A 169 2.98 -15.30 -5.61
N LEU A 170 2.75 -16.40 -4.91
CA LEU A 170 1.94 -17.53 -5.37
C LEU A 170 0.78 -17.76 -4.39
N ALA A 171 -0.44 -17.77 -4.90
CA ALA A 171 -1.64 -18.21 -4.22
C ALA A 171 -2.25 -19.39 -4.98
N GLY A 172 -2.20 -20.60 -4.41
CA GLY A 172 -2.66 -21.80 -5.12
C GLY A 172 -1.83 -22.04 -6.37
N THR A 173 -2.46 -22.00 -7.54
CA THR A 173 -1.80 -22.10 -8.86
C THR A 173 -1.60 -20.74 -9.54
N LYS A 174 -1.99 -19.64 -8.90
CA LYS A 174 -1.95 -18.29 -9.47
C LYS A 174 -0.72 -17.55 -8.99
N THR A 175 0.16 -17.17 -9.92
CA THR A 175 1.27 -16.25 -9.67
C THR A 175 0.83 -14.83 -9.94
N PHE A 176 1.20 -13.92 -9.06
CA PHE A 176 0.95 -12.49 -9.23
C PHE A 176 2.14 -11.67 -8.74
N VAL A 177 2.39 -10.55 -9.40
CA VAL A 177 3.44 -9.60 -9.09
C VAL A 177 2.75 -8.33 -8.60
N LEU A 178 3.10 -7.91 -7.39
CA LEU A 178 2.68 -6.63 -6.85
C LEU A 178 3.80 -5.63 -7.04
N VAL A 179 3.48 -4.46 -7.60
CA VAL A 179 4.41 -3.34 -7.75
C VAL A 179 3.91 -2.17 -6.93
N THR A 180 4.66 -1.80 -5.88
CA THR A 180 4.28 -0.70 -5.02
C THR A 180 5.01 0.58 -5.35
N LEU A 181 4.25 1.68 -5.48
CA LEU A 181 4.77 3.00 -5.78
C LEU A 181 4.47 3.94 -4.60
N HIS A 182 5.39 4.89 -4.37
CA HIS A 182 5.19 6.00 -3.45
C HIS A 182 5.75 7.28 -4.08
N VAL A 183 4.98 7.85 -5.01
CA VAL A 183 5.37 9.01 -5.83
C VAL A 183 5.48 10.25 -4.94
N ILE A 184 6.43 11.13 -5.17
CA ILE A 184 6.67 12.31 -4.34
C ILE A 184 5.50 13.29 -4.44
N TYR A 185 5.10 13.90 -3.32
CA TYR A 185 4.14 15.00 -3.26
C TYR A 185 4.84 16.38 -3.45
N GLY A 186 4.19 17.35 -4.13
CA GLY A 186 4.64 18.75 -4.17
C GLY A 186 4.50 19.50 -5.50
N ASP A 187 5.03 20.73 -5.56
CA ASP A 187 4.70 21.74 -6.58
C ASP A 187 5.30 21.50 -7.99
N GLN A 188 6.07 20.43 -8.20
CA GLN A 188 6.69 20.12 -9.50
C GLN A 188 5.83 19.17 -10.33
N SER A 189 4.60 19.59 -10.63
CA SER A 189 3.59 18.78 -11.36
C SER A 189 4.09 18.21 -12.70
N ALA A 190 4.89 18.98 -13.46
CA ALA A 190 5.45 18.52 -14.74
C ALA A 190 6.40 17.32 -14.58
N LYS A 191 7.31 17.35 -13.58
CA LYS A 191 8.22 16.22 -13.33
C LYS A 191 7.49 14.98 -12.85
N ARG A 192 6.46 15.16 -12.00
CA ARG A 192 5.61 14.05 -11.53
C ARG A 192 4.85 13.39 -12.67
N LYS A 193 4.38 14.19 -13.64
CA LYS A 193 3.71 13.68 -14.84
C LYS A 193 4.66 12.83 -15.69
N ASP A 194 5.86 13.31 -15.95
CA ASP A 194 6.86 12.57 -16.75
C ASP A 194 7.27 11.26 -16.05
N GLU A 195 7.43 11.29 -14.72
CA GLU A 195 7.69 10.12 -13.89
C GLU A 195 6.56 9.08 -13.97
N LEU A 196 5.30 9.49 -13.76
CA LEU A 196 4.16 8.59 -13.88
C LEU A 196 3.99 8.03 -15.30
N LEU A 197 4.24 8.83 -16.33
CA LEU A 197 4.21 8.38 -17.71
C LEU A 197 5.30 7.33 -17.99
N ALA A 198 6.52 7.57 -17.51
CA ALA A 198 7.63 6.62 -17.66
C ALA A 198 7.32 5.30 -16.95
N ILE A 199 6.78 5.36 -15.73
CA ILE A 199 6.35 4.16 -14.99
C ILE A 199 5.20 3.45 -15.69
N ALA A 200 4.19 4.16 -16.20
CA ALA A 200 3.06 3.57 -16.92
C ALA A 200 3.51 2.84 -18.21
N ARG A 201 4.47 3.42 -18.94
CA ARG A 201 5.07 2.78 -20.13
C ARG A 201 5.91 1.56 -19.75
N TRP A 202 6.72 1.67 -18.69
CA TRP A 202 7.53 0.56 -18.21
C TRP A 202 6.67 -0.61 -17.74
N LEU A 203 5.63 -0.34 -16.94
CA LEU A 203 4.66 -1.35 -16.48
C LEU A 203 3.95 -2.02 -17.65
N ARG A 204 3.60 -1.26 -18.69
CA ARG A 204 2.99 -1.81 -19.89
C ARG A 204 3.93 -2.77 -20.63
N ALA A 205 5.18 -2.38 -20.82
CA ALA A 205 6.18 -3.24 -21.45
C ALA A 205 6.43 -4.50 -20.63
N TRP A 206 6.49 -4.40 -19.29
CA TRP A 206 6.69 -5.55 -18.43
C TRP A 206 5.48 -6.49 -18.41
N ALA A 207 4.27 -5.94 -18.35
CA ALA A 207 3.05 -6.74 -18.45
C ALA A 207 3.06 -7.59 -19.74
N GLU A 208 3.48 -7.01 -20.87
CA GLU A 208 3.61 -7.73 -22.16
C GLU A 208 4.64 -8.87 -22.13
N GLN A 209 5.66 -8.80 -21.27
CA GLN A 209 6.64 -9.87 -21.08
C GLN A 209 6.14 -10.93 -20.09
N GLU A 210 5.48 -10.52 -19.01
CA GLU A 210 4.96 -11.42 -17.96
C GLU A 210 3.76 -12.26 -18.42
N ASP A 211 3.01 -11.80 -19.43
CA ASP A 211 1.94 -12.56 -20.08
C ASP A 211 2.42 -13.90 -20.66
N ASP A 212 3.66 -13.98 -21.15
CA ASP A 212 4.25 -15.23 -21.63
C ASP A 212 4.35 -16.30 -20.52
N PHE A 213 4.34 -15.87 -19.25
CA PHE A 213 4.37 -16.73 -18.06
C PHE A 213 3.01 -16.85 -17.37
N GLY A 214 1.98 -16.13 -17.83
CA GLY A 214 0.65 -16.11 -17.22
C GLY A 214 0.62 -15.45 -15.83
N HIS A 215 1.57 -14.57 -15.54
CA HIS A 215 1.64 -13.86 -14.25
C HIS A 215 0.71 -12.64 -14.24
N ASN A 216 0.02 -12.43 -13.11
CA ASN A 216 -0.85 -11.28 -12.92
C ASN A 216 -0.05 -10.08 -12.40
N LEU A 217 0.09 -9.00 -13.18
CA LEU A 217 0.78 -7.79 -12.74
C LEU A 217 -0.21 -6.75 -12.19
N ILE A 218 -0.06 -6.37 -10.93
CA ILE A 218 -0.91 -5.39 -10.24
C ILE A 218 -0.02 -4.30 -9.64
N CYS A 219 -0.31 -3.03 -9.92
CA CYS A 219 0.35 -1.90 -9.27
C CYS A 219 -0.55 -1.28 -8.20
N LEU A 220 0.04 -0.85 -7.09
CA LEU A 220 -0.71 -0.34 -5.93
C LEU A 220 0.15 0.55 -5.02
N GLY A 221 -0.44 1.48 -4.26
CA GLY A 221 0.32 2.38 -3.40
C GLY A 221 -0.20 3.80 -3.40
N ASP A 222 0.57 4.70 -2.81
CA ASP A 222 0.30 6.14 -2.81
C ASP A 222 0.99 6.81 -4.01
N PHE A 223 0.20 7.08 -5.04
CA PHE A 223 0.66 7.63 -6.31
C PHE A 223 0.59 9.16 -6.29
N ASN A 224 0.08 9.77 -5.21
CA ASN A 224 -0.11 11.21 -5.09
C ASN A 224 -0.83 11.84 -6.31
N ILE A 225 -1.81 11.14 -6.87
CA ILE A 225 -2.70 11.63 -7.94
C ILE A 225 -3.85 12.42 -7.32
N ASP A 226 -4.08 13.66 -7.76
CA ASP A 226 -5.02 14.54 -7.08
C ASP A 226 -6.47 14.14 -7.39
N ARG A 227 -6.81 13.91 -8.67
CA ARG A 227 -8.17 13.54 -9.10
C ARG A 227 -8.22 12.84 -10.45
N GLU A 228 -9.29 12.09 -10.70
CA GLU A 228 -9.62 11.59 -12.04
C GLU A 228 -9.63 12.72 -13.07
N GLY A 229 -9.00 12.49 -14.22
CA GLY A 229 -8.90 13.46 -15.32
C GLY A 229 -7.84 14.55 -15.15
N ASP A 230 -7.07 14.56 -14.06
CA ASP A 230 -5.91 15.46 -13.96
C ASP A 230 -4.71 14.96 -14.80
N PRO A 231 -3.68 15.79 -15.05
CA PRO A 231 -2.53 15.36 -15.86
C PRO A 231 -1.75 14.16 -15.32
N LEU A 232 -1.76 13.91 -14.00
CA LEU A 232 -1.08 12.78 -13.37
C LEU A 232 -1.89 11.49 -13.58
N TYR A 233 -3.21 11.56 -13.40
CA TYR A 233 -4.14 10.49 -13.69
C TYR A 233 -4.06 10.10 -15.17
N GLU A 234 -4.13 11.08 -16.08
CA GLU A 234 -4.04 10.83 -17.52
C GLU A 234 -2.70 10.19 -17.90
N ALA A 235 -1.59 10.62 -17.30
CA ALA A 235 -0.29 9.97 -17.49
C ALA A 235 -0.30 8.53 -17.01
N PHE A 236 -0.85 8.28 -15.82
CA PHE A 236 -0.95 6.96 -15.22
C PHE A 236 -1.77 5.97 -16.06
N VAL A 237 -2.94 6.38 -16.58
CA VAL A 237 -3.81 5.49 -17.38
C VAL A 237 -3.46 5.45 -18.86
N SER A 238 -2.56 6.33 -19.34
CA SER A 238 -2.25 6.51 -20.78
C SER A 238 -1.83 5.25 -21.54
N THR A 239 -1.33 4.23 -20.84
CA THR A 239 -0.86 2.97 -21.43
C THR A 239 -1.83 1.81 -21.24
N GLY A 240 -3.03 2.07 -20.73
CA GLY A 240 -4.09 1.10 -20.52
C GLY A 240 -4.16 0.53 -19.10
N LEU A 241 -3.54 1.16 -18.11
CA LEU A 241 -3.77 0.82 -16.70
C LEU A 241 -5.20 1.21 -16.33
N THR A 242 -5.90 0.28 -15.68
CA THR A 242 -7.28 0.44 -15.23
C THR A 242 -7.32 0.36 -13.71
N PRO A 243 -7.66 1.46 -13.00
CA PRO A 243 -7.93 1.42 -11.57
C PRO A 243 -9.06 0.45 -11.24
N ALA A 244 -9.02 -0.16 -10.06
CA ALA A 244 -10.09 -1.03 -9.60
C ALA A 244 -11.46 -0.30 -9.66
N PRO A 245 -12.50 -0.90 -10.26
CA PRO A 245 -13.74 -0.18 -10.53
C PRO A 245 -14.45 0.28 -9.25
N ASP A 246 -14.44 -0.54 -8.18
CA ASP A 246 -15.08 -0.20 -6.91
C ASP A 246 -14.35 0.89 -6.14
N HIS A 247 -13.14 1.26 -6.56
CA HIS A 247 -12.39 2.34 -5.95
C HIS A 247 -12.91 3.71 -6.39
N LYS A 248 -13.68 3.81 -7.47
CA LYS A 248 -14.19 5.08 -7.96
C LYS A 248 -15.08 5.77 -6.92
N GLY A 249 -14.75 7.03 -6.59
CA GLY A 249 -15.53 7.85 -5.66
C GLY A 249 -15.34 7.52 -4.17
N LEU A 250 -14.45 6.59 -3.82
CA LEU A 250 -14.10 6.33 -2.43
C LEU A 250 -13.10 7.36 -1.89
N PRO A 251 -13.19 7.76 -0.61
CA PRO A 251 -12.18 8.60 0.01
C PRO A 251 -10.89 7.82 0.23
N ARG A 252 -9.73 8.46 0.03
CA ARG A 252 -8.41 7.85 0.30
C ARG A 252 -7.76 8.35 1.57
N THR A 253 -8.09 9.57 2.01
CA THR A 253 -7.50 10.15 3.21
C THR A 253 -8.52 10.62 4.23
N VAL A 254 -8.08 10.70 5.48
CA VAL A 254 -8.90 11.16 6.62
C VAL A 254 -9.30 12.63 6.49
N PHE A 255 -8.54 13.41 5.73
CA PHE A 255 -8.77 14.83 5.46
C PHE A 255 -9.63 15.07 4.20
N GLY A 256 -9.92 14.02 3.42
CA GLY A 256 -10.83 14.08 2.27
C GLY A 256 -12.28 14.30 2.71
N GLY A 257 -12.99 15.17 2.00
CA GLY A 257 -14.43 15.40 2.16
C GLY A 257 -15.24 14.74 1.04
N SER A 258 -16.57 14.67 1.19
CA SER A 258 -17.49 14.04 0.21
C SER A 258 -17.52 14.68 -1.18
N ARG A 259 -16.87 15.85 -1.35
CA ARG A 259 -16.74 16.57 -2.63
C ARG A 259 -15.31 16.59 -3.18
N ASN A 260 -14.35 16.00 -2.47
CA ASN A 260 -12.94 16.03 -2.81
C ASN A 260 -12.33 14.64 -2.54
N THR A 261 -12.76 13.65 -3.33
CA THR A 261 -12.15 12.32 -3.30
C THR A 261 -10.83 12.42 -4.04
N ASN A 262 -9.75 12.64 -3.28
CA ASN A 262 -8.40 12.55 -3.81
C ASN A 262 -8.15 11.15 -4.37
N PHE A 263 -7.30 11.07 -5.39
CA PHE A 263 -6.93 9.81 -6.07
C PHE A 263 -5.53 9.34 -5.64
N PHE A 264 -5.07 9.76 -4.46
CA PHE A 264 -3.70 9.52 -4.00
C PHE A 264 -3.35 8.04 -4.05
N ASP A 265 -4.11 7.21 -3.33
CA ASP A 265 -3.90 5.77 -3.35
C ASP A 265 -4.62 5.09 -4.53
N GLN A 266 -3.93 4.15 -5.15
CA GLN A 266 -4.41 3.37 -6.31
C GLN A 266 -4.19 1.87 -6.11
N VAL A 267 -5.06 1.08 -6.75
CA VAL A 267 -4.82 -0.33 -7.12
C VAL A 267 -5.27 -0.47 -8.57
N ALA A 268 -4.39 -0.90 -9.45
CA ALA A 268 -4.67 -0.98 -10.89
C ALA A 268 -3.94 -2.13 -11.56
N TRP A 269 -4.45 -2.54 -12.72
CA TRP A 269 -3.89 -3.58 -13.56
C TRP A 269 -4.21 -3.31 -15.04
N PHE A 270 -3.65 -4.12 -15.93
CA PHE A 270 -4.04 -4.13 -17.34
C PHE A 270 -5.14 -5.18 -17.54
N GLU A 271 -6.35 -4.76 -17.94
CA GLU A 271 -7.45 -5.70 -18.20
C GLU A 271 -7.17 -6.55 -19.44
N THR A 272 -6.80 -5.88 -20.55
CA THR A 272 -6.46 -6.54 -21.80
C THR A 272 -5.24 -5.94 -22.46
N VAL A 273 -4.41 -6.80 -23.03
CA VAL A 273 -3.31 -6.39 -23.90
C VAL A 273 -3.29 -7.34 -25.10
N ARG A 274 -3.12 -6.77 -26.30
CA ARG A 274 -3.22 -7.50 -27.58
C ARG A 274 -4.50 -8.36 -27.69
N LYS A 275 -5.62 -7.87 -27.14
CA LYS A 275 -6.95 -8.55 -27.10
C LYS A 275 -7.01 -9.84 -26.27
N LYS A 276 -6.07 -10.06 -25.35
CA LYS A 276 -6.09 -11.16 -24.37
C LYS A 276 -6.20 -10.61 -22.93
N PRO A 277 -6.85 -11.32 -21.99
CA PRO A 277 -6.92 -10.90 -20.59
C PRO A 277 -5.56 -11.11 -19.91
N TYR A 278 -5.01 -10.05 -19.31
CA TYR A 278 -3.73 -10.09 -18.58
C TYR A 278 -3.91 -10.32 -17.08
N LEU A 279 -5.13 -10.08 -16.59
CA LEU A 279 -5.54 -10.47 -15.26
C LEU A 279 -6.33 -11.79 -15.35
N THR A 280 -5.69 -12.89 -14.96
CA THR A 280 -6.30 -14.23 -14.84
C THR A 280 -6.85 -14.51 -13.45
N LEU A 281 -6.61 -13.61 -12.49
CA LEU A 281 -7.31 -13.52 -11.22
C LEU A 281 -8.70 -12.92 -11.46
N GLU A 282 -9.75 -13.61 -11.02
CA GLU A 282 -11.12 -13.11 -11.14
C GLU A 282 -11.33 -11.96 -10.16
N TYR A 283 -11.43 -10.72 -10.62
CA TYR A 283 -11.80 -9.60 -9.76
C TYR A 283 -13.24 -9.78 -9.23
N ARG A 284 -13.41 -9.74 -7.91
CA ARG A 284 -14.72 -9.89 -7.26
C ARG A 284 -15.26 -8.56 -6.77
N THR A 285 -14.47 -7.85 -5.97
CA THR A 285 -14.86 -6.54 -5.43
C THR A 285 -13.63 -5.80 -4.88
N GLY A 286 -13.80 -4.54 -4.48
CA GLY A 286 -12.78 -3.74 -3.84
C GLY A 286 -13.39 -2.66 -2.96
N GLY A 287 -12.55 -2.03 -2.15
CA GLY A 287 -13.01 -0.98 -1.24
C GLY A 287 -11.89 -0.25 -0.53
N ASN A 288 -12.28 0.55 0.44
CA ASN A 288 -11.39 1.10 1.45
C ASN A 288 -11.86 0.64 2.84
N PHE A 289 -11.13 1.01 3.89
CA PHE A 289 -11.65 0.96 5.24
C PHE A 289 -11.49 2.32 5.94
N ASP A 290 -12.59 3.09 6.00
CA ASP A 290 -12.65 4.34 6.76
C ASP A 290 -12.74 4.04 8.26
N PHE A 291 -11.61 4.19 8.96
CA PHE A 291 -11.49 3.98 10.39
C PHE A 291 -11.95 5.18 11.24
N ARG A 292 -12.36 6.31 10.63
CA ARG A 292 -12.84 7.48 11.37
C ARG A 292 -14.13 7.16 12.12
N GLY A 293 -14.18 7.54 13.39
CA GLY A 293 -15.33 7.30 14.26
C GLY A 293 -15.58 5.83 14.60
N VAL A 294 -14.75 4.90 14.11
CA VAL A 294 -14.84 3.47 14.39
C VAL A 294 -13.90 3.07 15.53
N THR A 295 -12.69 3.62 15.53
CA THR A 295 -11.67 3.40 16.56
C THR A 295 -11.17 4.74 17.07
N MET A 296 -10.90 4.81 18.37
CA MET A 296 -10.51 6.04 19.07
C MET A 296 -11.44 7.23 18.74
N PRO A 297 -12.78 7.06 18.85
CA PRO A 297 -13.76 8.04 18.39
C PRO A 297 -13.67 9.39 19.12
N GLU A 298 -13.00 9.44 20.28
CA GLU A 298 -12.72 10.65 21.05
C GLU A 298 -11.65 11.55 20.41
N LEU A 299 -10.84 11.02 19.48
CA LEU A 299 -9.78 11.77 18.84
C LEU A 299 -10.29 12.62 17.67
N THR A 300 -9.76 13.83 17.56
CA THR A 300 -9.91 14.61 16.33
C THR A 300 -9.25 13.90 15.15
N VAL A 301 -9.71 14.19 13.92
CA VAL A 301 -9.11 13.66 12.68
C VAL A 301 -7.59 13.87 12.64
N GLN A 302 -7.12 15.05 13.07
CA GLN A 302 -5.69 15.34 13.13
C GLN A 302 -4.95 14.43 14.11
N GLN A 303 -5.49 14.20 15.30
CA GLN A 303 -4.88 13.30 16.28
C GLN A 303 -4.88 11.86 15.78
N LEU A 304 -6.02 11.38 15.26
CA LEU A 304 -6.16 10.04 14.70
C LEU A 304 -5.16 9.79 13.57
N SER A 305 -4.90 10.80 12.73
CA SER A 305 -3.91 10.70 11.65
C SER A 305 -2.48 10.41 12.13
N TYR A 306 -2.12 10.85 13.34
CA TYR A 306 -0.82 10.56 13.94
C TYR A 306 -0.80 9.27 14.78
N ARG A 307 -1.98 8.74 15.15
CA ARG A 307 -2.12 7.45 15.82
C ARG A 307 -2.03 6.31 14.82
N ILE A 308 -2.89 6.36 13.80
CA ILE A 308 -3.05 5.31 12.80
C ILE A 308 -2.34 5.74 11.51
N SER A 309 -3.03 6.51 10.67
CA SER A 309 -2.53 7.09 9.43
C SER A 309 -3.46 8.22 8.95
N ASP A 310 -2.98 9.09 8.07
CA ASP A 310 -3.81 10.01 7.29
C ASP A 310 -4.44 9.37 6.05
N HIS A 311 -3.99 8.18 5.65
CA HIS A 311 -4.56 7.41 4.53
C HIS A 311 -5.41 6.24 5.03
N PHE A 312 -6.44 5.88 4.28
CA PHE A 312 -7.20 4.65 4.45
C PHE A 312 -6.55 3.51 3.67
N PRO A 313 -6.57 2.27 4.19
CA PRO A 313 -6.17 1.13 3.39
C PRO A 313 -7.14 0.97 2.21
N LEU A 314 -6.58 0.72 1.02
CA LEU A 314 -7.33 0.26 -0.14
C LEU A 314 -7.13 -1.22 -0.34
N TRP A 315 -8.18 -1.89 -0.77
CA TRP A 315 -8.15 -3.34 -0.92
C TRP A 315 -8.99 -3.82 -2.10
N VAL A 316 -8.63 -4.99 -2.59
CA VAL A 316 -9.33 -5.73 -3.65
C VAL A 316 -9.42 -7.20 -3.26
N GLU A 317 -10.51 -7.85 -3.66
CA GLU A 317 -10.74 -9.28 -3.56
C GLU A 317 -10.69 -9.91 -4.95
N PHE A 318 -9.88 -10.96 -5.08
CA PHE A 318 -9.85 -11.83 -6.24
C PHE A 318 -10.30 -13.26 -5.91
N GLY A 319 -10.78 -14.00 -6.90
CA GLY A 319 -10.89 -15.45 -6.87
C GLY A 319 -9.52 -16.12 -6.98
N ARG A 320 -9.29 -17.17 -6.19
CA ARG A 320 -8.02 -17.94 -6.12
C ARG A 320 -8.07 -19.22 -6.94
#